data_AF-A0A3C1BZF1-F1
#
_entry.id   AF-A0A3C1BZF1-F1
#
_cell.length_a   1.000
_cell.length_b   1.000
_cell.length_c   1.000
_cell.angle_alpha   90.00
_cell.angle_beta   90.00
_cell.angle_gamma   90.00
#
_symmetry.space_group_name_H-M   'P 1'
#
loop_
_entity.id
_entity.type
_entity.pdbx_description
1 polymer ?
#
loop_
_entity_poly.entity_id
_entity_poly.type
_entity_poly.pdbx_seq_one_letter_code
_entity_poly.pdbx_strand_id
1 'polypeptide(L)'
;HFFNEEGENVTYYRYETELDDQGREIRVQTFDGETGQLKSIDEFEYDSQGNKQKHIDTTFREDGSYSVYTDDGEGKSISDVAYYPSGNVRQQTEYNAEGLHSGRTAYYESGQIER
;
A
#
# COMPACT_ATOMS: atom_id res chain seq x y z
N HIS A 1 8.81 3.93 -23.04
CA HIS A 1 7.84 2.87 -23.35
C HIS A 1 8.56 1.68 -23.94
N PHE A 2 8.47 0.53 -23.28
CA PHE A 2 8.91 -0.73 -23.84
C PHE A 2 7.74 -1.37 -24.58
N PHE A 3 7.98 -1.77 -25.82
CA PHE A 3 7.00 -2.49 -26.61
C PHE A 3 7.48 -3.93 -26.77
N ASN A 4 6.58 -4.92 -26.65
CA ASN A 4 6.91 -6.28 -27.05
C ASN A 4 7.06 -6.36 -28.59
N GLU A 5 7.43 -7.54 -29.11
CA GLU A 5 7.61 -7.74 -30.55
C GLU A 5 6.34 -7.47 -31.38
N GLU A 6 5.17 -7.39 -30.73
CA GLU A 6 3.87 -7.11 -31.32
C GLU A 6 3.49 -5.63 -31.25
N GLY A 7 4.34 -4.77 -30.66
CA GLY A 7 4.08 -3.34 -30.53
C GLY A 7 3.16 -2.98 -29.35
N GLU A 8 2.95 -3.89 -28.40
CA GLU A 8 2.13 -3.66 -27.21
C GLU A 8 2.97 -3.05 -26.09
N ASN A 9 2.40 -2.08 -25.37
CA ASN A 9 3.07 -1.47 -24.22
C ASN A 9 3.21 -2.51 -23.10
N VAL A 10 4.44 -2.80 -22.70
CA VAL A 10 4.74 -3.69 -21.57
C VAL A 10 5.15 -2.85 -20.38
N THR A 11 4.38 -2.93 -19.30
CA THR A 11 4.78 -2.37 -18.01
C THR A 11 5.77 -3.32 -17.35
N TYR A 12 6.98 -2.83 -17.11
CA TYR A 12 8.01 -3.55 -16.36
C TYR A 12 8.03 -3.02 -14.92
N TYR A 13 8.21 -3.91 -13.94
CA TYR A 13 8.36 -3.54 -12.55
C TYR A 13 9.70 -4.05 -12.02
N ARG A 14 10.30 -3.27 -11.12
CA ARG A 14 11.50 -3.66 -10.38
C ARG A 14 11.14 -3.78 -8.90
N TYR A 15 11.64 -4.82 -8.25
CA TYR A 15 11.39 -5.07 -6.83
C TYR A 15 12.70 -4.98 -6.04
N GLU A 16 12.65 -4.37 -4.86
CA GLU A 16 13.71 -4.43 -3.85
C GLU A 16 13.12 -5.06 -2.58
N THR A 17 13.71 -6.13 -2.09
CA THR A 17 13.19 -6.93 -0.97
C THR A 17 14.16 -6.94 0.20
N GLU A 18 13.66 -6.62 1.38
CA GLU A 18 14.37 -6.81 2.65
C GLU A 18 13.84 -8.07 3.35
N LEU A 19 14.77 -8.87 3.86
CA LEU A 19 14.47 -10.12 4.56
C LEU A 19 14.88 -10.00 6.03
N ASP A 20 14.19 -10.70 6.91
CA ASP A 20 14.65 -10.93 8.28
C ASP A 20 15.73 -12.02 8.37
N ASP A 21 16.22 -12.26 9.59
CA ASP A 21 17.26 -13.26 9.90
C ASP A 21 16.85 -14.71 9.56
N GLN A 22 15.55 -14.97 9.36
CA GLN A 22 15.00 -16.27 8.96
C GLN A 22 14.77 -16.37 7.45
N GLY A 23 15.08 -15.31 6.69
CA GLY A 23 14.89 -15.23 5.25
C GLY A 23 13.47 -14.92 4.82
N ARG A 24 12.62 -14.42 5.71
CA ARG A 24 11.23 -14.02 5.40
C ARG A 24 11.19 -12.56 4.98
N GLU A 25 10.34 -12.23 4.01
CA GLU A 25 10.17 -10.86 3.54
C GLU A 25 9.55 -9.97 4.62
N ILE A 26 10.21 -8.86 4.95
CA ILE A 26 9.70 -7.86 5.91
C ILE A 26 9.36 -6.54 5.23
N ARG A 27 9.94 -6.28 4.06
CA ARG A 27 9.67 -5.10 3.24
C ARG A 27 9.88 -5.43 1.77
N VAL A 28 8.94 -5.07 0.92
CA VAL A 28 9.06 -5.16 -0.53
C VAL A 28 8.72 -3.81 -1.14
N GLN A 29 9.64 -3.23 -1.89
CA GLN A 29 9.44 -1.98 -2.60
C GLN A 29 9.27 -2.25 -4.08
N THR A 30 8.13 -1.83 -4.63
CA THR A 30 7.84 -1.96 -6.07
C THR A 30 8.09 -0.63 -6.76
N PHE A 31 8.90 -0.65 -7.81
CA PHE A 31 9.20 0.51 -8.63
C PHE A 31 8.68 0.30 -10.04
N ASP A 32 8.18 1.36 -10.66
CA ASP A 32 8.00 1.43 -12.09
C ASP A 32 9.36 1.22 -12.76
N GLY A 33 9.44 0.21 -13.63
CA GLY A 33 10.69 -0.26 -14.20
C GLY A 33 11.24 0.64 -15.30
N GLU A 34 10.44 1.57 -15.83
CA GLU A 34 10.89 2.54 -16.84
C GLU A 34 11.46 3.80 -16.17
N THR A 35 10.72 4.34 -15.20
CA THR A 35 11.02 5.63 -14.56
C THR A 35 11.80 5.50 -13.27
N GLY A 36 11.80 4.32 -12.64
CA GLY A 36 12.31 4.11 -11.30
C GLY A 36 11.43 4.72 -10.20
N GLN A 37 10.22 5.20 -10.53
CA GLN A 37 9.30 5.76 -9.55
C GLN A 37 8.83 4.66 -8.57
N LEU A 38 8.90 4.94 -7.26
CA LEU A 38 8.32 4.05 -6.25
C LEU A 38 6.79 4.02 -6.40
N LYS A 39 6.21 2.82 -6.53
CA LYS A 39 4.78 2.58 -6.72
C LYS A 39 4.11 2.05 -5.46
N SER A 40 4.75 1.10 -4.78
CA SER A 40 4.25 0.60 -3.50
C SER A 40 5.36 0.15 -2.56
N ILE A 41 5.01 0.06 -1.28
CA ILE A 41 5.80 -0.61 -0.24
C ILE A 41 4.87 -1.56 0.49
N ASP A 42 5.17 -2.86 0.46
CA ASP A 42 4.54 -3.86 1.31
C ASP A 42 5.46 -4.11 2.52
N GLU A 43 4.92 -4.04 3.73
CA GLU A 43 5.62 -4.36 4.98
C GLU A 43 4.89 -5.50 5.70
N PHE A 44 5.66 -6.44 6.25
CA PHE A 44 5.12 -7.63 6.89
C PHE A 44 5.66 -7.79 8.31
N GLU A 45 4.76 -8.11 9.24
CA GLU A 45 5.14 -8.54 10.58
C GLU A 45 4.75 -10.01 10.77
N TYR A 46 5.60 -10.75 11.48
CA TYR A 46 5.38 -12.17 11.77
C TYR A 46 5.38 -12.42 13.27
N ASP A 47 4.58 -13.39 13.70
CA ASP A 47 4.65 -13.90 15.06
C ASP A 47 5.91 -14.78 15.28
N SER A 48 6.09 -15.25 16.52
CA SER A 48 7.22 -16.12 16.87
C SER A 48 7.22 -17.50 16.19
N GLN A 49 6.09 -17.93 15.63
CA GLN A 49 5.93 -19.19 14.90
C GLN A 49 6.16 -19.00 13.39
N GLY A 50 6.21 -17.74 12.94
CA GLY A 50 6.40 -17.35 11.54
C GLY A 50 5.11 -17.20 10.74
N ASN A 51 3.96 -17.11 11.41
CA ASN A 51 2.72 -16.72 10.76
C ASN A 51 2.72 -15.20 10.57
N LYS A 52 2.23 -14.72 9.44
CA LYS A 52 2.06 -13.28 9.19
C LYS A 52 0.94 -12.77 10.12
N GLN A 53 1.25 -11.77 10.96
CA GLN A 53 0.30 -11.17 11.90
C GLN A 53 -0.23 -9.82 11.42
N LYS A 54 0.45 -9.25 10.41
CA LYS A 54 0.12 -7.94 9.87
C LYS A 54 0.76 -7.76 8.51
N HIS A 55 0.04 -7.07 7.65
CA HIS A 55 0.52 -6.60 6.37
C HIS A 55 0.13 -5.12 6.22
N ILE A 56 1.07 -4.30 5.79
CA ILE A 56 0.85 -2.88 5.47
C ILE A 56 1.23 -2.66 4.01
N ASP A 57 0.28 -2.21 3.19
CA ASP A 57 0.54 -1.79 1.80
C ASP A 57 0.45 -0.27 1.73
N THR A 58 1.56 0.38 1.38
CA THR A 58 1.59 1.79 1.03
C THR A 58 1.67 1.95 -0.47
N THR A 59 0.63 2.51 -1.10
CA THR A 59 0.59 2.75 -2.55
C THR A 59 0.71 4.24 -2.86
N PHE A 60 1.65 4.60 -3.74
CA PHE A 60 1.94 5.98 -4.16
C PHE A 60 1.34 6.33 -5.53
N ARG A 61 0.85 7.56 -5.65
CA ARG A 61 0.32 8.13 -6.91
C ARG A 61 1.28 9.18 -7.45
N GLU A 62 1.15 9.46 -8.75
CA GLU A 62 2.01 10.41 -9.45
C GLU A 62 1.87 11.86 -8.95
N ASP A 63 0.70 12.21 -8.41
CA ASP A 63 0.45 13.53 -7.81
C ASP A 63 1.07 13.69 -6.42
N GLY A 64 1.76 12.66 -5.91
CA GLY A 64 2.37 12.61 -4.58
C GLY A 64 1.41 12.19 -3.47
N SER A 65 0.11 12.00 -3.78
CA SER A 65 -0.82 11.40 -2.83
C SER A 65 -0.54 9.91 -2.67
N TYR A 66 -0.95 9.33 -1.55
CA TYR A 66 -0.71 7.92 -1.27
C TYR A 66 -1.82 7.35 -0.38
N SER A 67 -1.91 6.03 -0.31
CA SER A 67 -2.78 5.33 0.63
C SER A 67 -1.98 4.30 1.42
N VAL A 68 -2.39 4.08 2.67
CA VAL A 68 -1.87 3.05 3.54
C VAL A 68 -3.02 2.12 3.91
N TYR A 69 -2.95 0.89 3.40
CA TYR A 69 -3.83 -0.21 3.75
C TYR A 69 -3.15 -1.10 4.79
N THR A 70 -3.93 -1.68 5.70
CA THR A 70 -3.43 -2.63 6.69
C THR A 70 -4.43 -3.76 6.88
N ASP A 71 -3.93 -4.99 6.86
CA ASP A 71 -4.67 -6.21 7.19
C ASP A 71 -3.91 -7.05 8.24
N ASP A 72 -4.58 -8.06 8.78
CA ASP A 72 -4.06 -8.95 9.81
C ASP A 72 -3.04 -10.00 9.32
N GLY A 73 -2.55 -9.87 8.09
CA GLY A 73 -1.64 -10.84 7.47
C GLY A 73 -2.34 -12.02 6.81
N GLU A 74 -3.62 -12.26 7.11
CA GLU A 74 -4.47 -13.26 6.45
C GLU A 74 -5.50 -12.60 5.49
N GLY A 75 -5.39 -11.29 5.29
CA GLY A 75 -6.21 -10.53 4.35
C GLY A 75 -7.46 -9.90 4.96
N LYS A 76 -7.65 -9.97 6.28
CA LYS A 76 -8.75 -9.28 6.94
C LYS A 76 -8.38 -7.82 7.20
N SER A 77 -9.06 -6.92 6.50
CA SER A 77 -8.84 -5.47 6.59
C SER A 77 -8.93 -4.95 8.03
N ILE A 78 -7.96 -4.14 8.43
CA ILE A 78 -7.90 -3.42 9.70
C ILE A 78 -8.13 -1.91 9.46
N SER A 79 -7.44 -1.33 8.47
CA SER A 79 -7.56 0.09 8.15
C SER A 79 -7.18 0.39 6.71
N ASP A 80 -7.74 1.47 6.15
CA ASP A 80 -7.36 2.04 4.86
C ASP A 80 -7.45 3.57 4.99
N VAL A 81 -6.31 4.24 4.81
CA VAL A 81 -6.20 5.69 4.93
C VAL A 81 -5.56 6.25 3.67
N ALA A 82 -6.26 7.16 2.99
CA ALA A 82 -5.69 7.93 1.89
C ALA A 82 -5.22 9.29 2.38
N TYR A 83 -4.12 9.77 1.84
CA TYR A 83 -3.45 11.01 2.19
C TYR A 83 -3.32 11.93 0.98
N TYR A 84 -3.37 13.23 1.21
CA TYR A 84 -2.95 14.25 0.25
C TYR A 84 -1.43 14.25 0.08
N PRO A 85 -0.90 14.89 -0.98
CA PRO A 85 0.56 15.06 -1.15
C PRO A 85 1.24 15.78 0.02
N SER A 86 0.50 16.62 0.75
CA SER A 86 0.97 17.27 1.98
C SER A 86 1.14 16.31 3.17
N GLY A 87 0.64 15.08 3.07
CA GLY A 87 0.57 14.11 4.16
C GLY A 87 -0.67 14.26 5.06
N ASN A 88 -1.54 15.24 4.79
CA ASN A 88 -2.82 15.35 5.49
C ASN A 88 -3.76 14.22 5.07
N VAL A 89 -4.56 13.71 6.01
CA VAL A 89 -5.56 12.68 5.73
C VAL A 89 -6.60 13.24 4.74
N ARG A 90 -6.83 12.50 3.65
CA ARG A 90 -7.89 12.75 2.66
C ARG A 90 -9.12 11.89 2.96
N GLN A 91 -8.91 10.65 3.36
CA GLN A 91 -9.99 9.71 3.61
C GLN A 91 -9.55 8.65 4.63
N GLN A 92 -10.46 8.24 5.49
CA GLN A 92 -10.33 7.06 6.33
C GLN A 92 -11.49 6.11 6.05
N THR A 93 -11.18 4.85 5.84
CA THR A 93 -12.13 3.76 5.69
C THR A 93 -12.17 2.96 6.98
N GLU A 94 -13.37 2.68 7.47
CA GLU A 94 -13.60 1.89 8.68
C GLU A 94 -14.00 0.47 8.31
N TYR A 95 -13.54 -0.49 9.09
CA TYR A 95 -13.86 -1.90 8.95
C TYR A 95 -14.41 -2.46 10.25
N ASN A 96 -15.35 -3.39 10.14
CA ASN A 96 -15.89 -4.11 11.28
C ASN A 96 -14.95 -5.24 11.74
N ALA A 97 -15.33 -5.95 12.80
CA ALA A 97 -14.55 -7.07 13.34
C ALA A 97 -14.43 -8.28 12.41
N GLU A 98 -15.08 -8.29 11.24
CA GLU A 98 -14.95 -9.32 10.19
C GLU A 98 -14.09 -8.82 9.01
N GLY A 99 -13.56 -7.60 9.09
CA GLY A 99 -12.78 -6.97 8.02
C GLY A 99 -13.63 -6.42 6.87
N LEU A 100 -14.94 -6.27 7.08
CA LEU A 100 -15.87 -5.72 6.10
C LEU A 100 -16.00 -4.22 6.26
N HIS A 101 -16.08 -3.51 5.14
CA HIS A 101 -16.29 -2.06 5.10
C HIS A 101 -17.53 -1.66 5.91
N SER A 102 -17.35 -0.79 6.90
CA SER A 102 -18.42 -0.28 7.78
C SER A 102 -18.70 1.21 7.60
N GLY A 103 -17.77 1.96 7.01
CA GLY A 103 -17.93 3.40 6.85
C GLY A 103 -16.73 4.08 6.21
N ARG A 104 -16.89 5.37 5.91
CA ARG A 104 -15.85 6.21 5.32
C ARG A 104 -16.02 7.66 5.77
N THR A 105 -14.93 8.29 6.20
CA THR A 105 -14.87 9.73 6.45
C THR A 105 -13.92 10.35 5.44
N ALA A 106 -14.37 11.39 4.73
CA ALA A 106 -13.54 12.18 3.83
C ALA A 106 -13.22 13.54 4.48
N TYR A 107 -12.08 14.10 4.13
CA TYR A 107 -11.58 15.35 4.68
C TYR A 107 -11.09 16.23 3.54
N TYR A 108 -11.33 17.53 3.66
CA TYR A 108 -10.58 18.52 2.90
C TYR A 108 -9.11 18.53 3.37
N GLU A 109 -8.22 19.04 2.53
CA GLU A 109 -6.79 19.16 2.88
C GLU A 109 -6.54 20.04 4.11
N SER A 110 -7.48 20.92 4.46
CA SER A 110 -7.48 21.68 5.72
C SER A 110 -7.70 20.84 6.98
N GLY A 111 -8.03 19.55 6.84
CA GLY A 111 -8.39 18.62 7.92
C GLY A 111 -9.86 18.69 8.34
N GLN A 112 -10.67 19.53 7.70
CA GLN A 112 -12.11 19.59 7.97
C GLN A 112 -12.81 18.40 7.30
N ILE A 113 -13.76 17.78 8.01
CA ILE A 113 -14.60 16.72 7.44
C ILE A 113 -15.38 17.27 6.25
N GLU A 114 -15.27 16.60 5.11
CA GLU A 114 -16.11 16.80 3.94
C GLU A 114 -17.49 16.18 4.22
N ARG A 115 -18.52 17.02 4.25
CA ARG A 115 -19.90 16.65 4.60
C ARG A 115 -20.82 16.65 3.39
#